data_AF-E2C8C3-F1
#
_entry.id   AF-E2C8C3-F1
#
_cell.length_a   1.000
_cell.length_b   1.000
_cell.length_c   1.000
_cell.angle_alpha   90.00
_cell.angle_beta   90.00
_cell.angle_gamma   90.00
#
_symmetry.space_group_name_H-M   'P 1'
#
loop_
_entity.id
_entity.type
_entity.pdbx_description
1 polymer ?
#
loop_
_entity_poly.entity_id
_entity_poly.type
_entity_poly.pdbx_seq_one_letter_code
_entity_poly.pdbx_strand_id
1 'polypeptide(L)' 'EWSSRSPDFSLLDYFLWGYVKNNVYETKSANLADLRQHILHQVNLISPKMRRNVLNEFHLR' A
#
# COMPACT_ATOMS: atom_id res chain seq x y z
N GLU A 1 -29.17 -9.62 2.60
CA GLU A 1 -27.95 -9.98 3.35
C GLU A 1 -26.77 -9.42 2.59
N TRP A 2 -26.09 -8.41 3.13
CA TRP A 2 -24.96 -7.75 2.49
C TRP A 2 -23.69 -8.49 2.91
N SER A 3 -22.95 -9.10 1.97
CA SER A 3 -21.70 -9.77 2.32
C SER A 3 -20.64 -8.72 2.66
N SER A 4 -20.21 -8.70 3.91
CA SER A 4 -19.49 -7.59 4.58
C SER A 4 -18.03 -7.37 4.12
N ARG A 5 -17.63 -7.84 2.95
CA ARG A 5 -16.27 -7.67 2.41
C ARG A 5 -16.37 -7.43 0.91
N SER A 6 -16.02 -6.24 0.47
CA SER A 6 -15.84 -5.94 -0.95
C SER A 6 -14.90 -7.00 -1.57
N PRO A 7 -15.36 -7.78 -2.56
CA PRO A 7 -14.52 -8.75 -3.28
C PRO A 7 -13.42 -8.07 -4.14
N ASP A 8 -13.45 -6.75 -4.25
CA ASP A 8 -12.72 -5.99 -5.26
C ASP A 8 -11.38 -5.36 -4.82
N PHE A 9 -11.05 -5.38 -3.52
CA PHE A 9 -9.70 -4.95 -3.12
C PHE A 9 -8.72 -6.09 -3.38
N SER A 10 -7.91 -5.95 -4.43
CA SER A 10 -6.87 -6.94 -4.68
C SER A 10 -5.88 -6.94 -3.53
N LEU A 11 -5.19 -8.05 -3.32
CA LEU A 11 -4.20 -8.20 -2.25
C LEU A 11 -3.09 -7.17 -2.32
N LEU A 12 -2.77 -6.75 -3.55
CA LEU A 12 -1.87 -5.65 -3.83
C LEU A 12 -2.40 -4.34 -3.25
N ASP A 13 -3.70 -4.08 -3.29
CA ASP A 13 -4.29 -2.87 -2.70
C ASP A 13 -4.22 -2.88 -1.18
N TYR A 14 -4.45 -4.03 -0.53
CA TYR A 14 -4.31 -4.14 0.92
C TYR A 14 -2.85 -3.93 1.37
N PHE A 15 -1.91 -4.55 0.65
CA PHE A 15 -0.48 -4.34 0.87
C PHE A 15 -0.06 -2.89 0.60
N LEU A 16 -0.47 -2.34 -0.55
CA LEU A 16 -0.13 -0.98 -0.96
C LEU A 16 -0.63 0.03 0.07
N TRP A 17 -1.89 -0.11 0.49
CA TRP A 17 -2.49 0.75 1.51
C TRP A 17 -1.75 0.64 2.85
N GLY A 18 -1.47 -0.58 3.31
CA GLY A 18 -0.72 -0.81 4.55
C GLY A 18 0.70 -0.23 4.50
N TYR A 19 1.42 -0.46 3.40
CA TYR A 19 2.79 0.01 3.18
C TYR A 19 2.84 1.54 3.10
N VAL A 20 2.03 2.16 2.24
CA VAL A 20 2.01 3.62 2.08
C VAL A 20 1.60 4.27 3.39
N LYS A 21 0.57 3.77 4.07
CA LYS A 21 0.14 4.29 5.37
C LYS A 21 1.30 4.24 6.38
N ASN A 22 1.94 3.09 6.57
CA ASN A 22 2.99 2.96 7.58
C ASN A 22 4.16 3.95 7.33
N ASN A 23 4.64 4.04 6.09
CA ASN A 23 5.76 4.91 5.76
C ASN A 23 5.41 6.40 5.74
N VAL A 24 4.21 6.75 5.27
CA VAL A 24 3.76 8.16 5.22
C VAL A 24 3.48 8.70 6.61
N TYR A 25 2.94 7.89 7.53
CA TYR A 25 2.69 8.31 8.90
C TYR A 25 3.90 8.21 9.84
N GLU A 26 4.98 7.50 9.44
CA GLU A 26 6.26 7.53 10.16
C GLU A 26 6.89 8.93 10.15
N THR A 27 6.77 9.66 9.04
CA THR A 27 7.32 11.02 8.91
C THR A 27 6.19 12.04 8.92
N LYS A 28 6.20 12.95 9.89
CA LYS A 28 5.18 13.99 10.00
C LYS A 28 5.33 15.02 8.88
N SER A 29 4.49 14.93 7.85
CA SER A 29 4.43 15.93 6.79
C SER A 29 3.96 17.29 7.32
N ALA A 30 4.64 18.36 6.91
CA ALA A 30 4.35 19.72 7.36
C ALA A 30 3.13 20.35 6.66
N ASN A 31 2.82 19.91 5.43
CA ASN A 31 1.72 20.42 4.63
C ASN A 31 1.22 19.38 3.62
N LEU A 32 0.10 19.67 2.94
CA LEU A 32 -0.52 18.76 1.97
C LEU A 32 0.34 18.48 0.74
N ALA A 33 1.19 19.42 0.34
CA ALA A 33 2.09 19.25 -0.80
C ALA A 33 3.19 18.23 -0.49
N ASP A 34 3.79 18.34 0.69
CA ASP A 34 4.77 17.40 1.22
C ASP A 34 4.17 16.00 1.37
N LEU A 35 2.95 15.91 1.92
CA LEU A 35 2.22 14.64 2.01
C LEU A 35 2.02 13.97 0.64
N ARG A 36 1.62 14.75 -0.37
CA ARG A 36 1.46 14.25 -1.75
C ARG A 36 2.77 13.77 -2.34
N GLN A 37 3.84 14.54 -2.20
CA GLN A 37 5.18 14.17 -2.66
C GLN A 37 5.65 12.90 -1.97
N HIS A 38 5.40 12.77 -0.67
CA HIS A 38 5.81 11.63 0.11
C HIS A 38 5.05 10.36 -0.30
N ILE A 39 3.72 10.44 -0.50
CA ILE A 39 2.93 9.32 -1.04
C ILE A 39 3.47 8.89 -2.40
N LEU A 40 3.71 9.83 -3.32
CA LEU A 40 4.26 9.50 -4.64
C LEU A 40 5.64 8.86 -4.54
N HIS A 41 6.49 9.37 -3.66
CA HIS A 41 7.81 8.80 -3.42
C HIS A 41 7.72 7.35 -2.92
N GLN A 42 6.90 7.10 -1.88
CA GLN A 42 6.71 5.76 -1.33
C GLN A 42 6.14 4.78 -2.36
N VAL A 43 5.20 5.21 -3.20
CA VAL A 43 4.66 4.38 -4.30
C VAL A 43 5.74 4.06 -5.33
N ASN A 44 6.62 5.00 -5.67
CA ASN A 44 7.73 4.76 -6.60
C ASN A 44 8.80 3.81 -6.04
N LEU A 45 8.96 3.73 -4.72
CA LEU A 45 9.86 2.77 -4.07
C LEU A 45 9.37 1.31 -4.16
N ILE A 46 8.09 1.10 -4.49
CA ILE A 46 7.52 -0.25 -4.61
C ILE A 46 8.06 -0.93 -5.87
N SER A 47 9.13 -1.69 -5.69
CA SER A 47 9.77 -2.43 -6.77
C SER A 47 8.89 -3.58 -7.31
N PRO A 48 9.07 -3.99 -8.57
CA PRO A 48 8.41 -5.18 -9.13
C PRO A 48 8.67 -6.47 -8.32
N LYS A 49 9.86 -6.56 -7.68
CA LYS A 49 10.22 -7.67 -6.81
C LYS A 49 9.33 -7.72 -5.57
N MET A 50 9.08 -6.56 -4.95
CA MET A 50 8.21 -6.43 -3.78
C MET A 50 6.77 -6.84 -4.10
N ARG A 51 6.24 -6.42 -5.27
CA ARG A 51 4.93 -6.85 -5.77
C ARG A 51 4.83 -8.37 -5.95
N ARG A 52 5.86 -8.98 -6.55
CA ARG A 52 5.93 -10.45 -6.72
C ARG A 52 6.02 -11.18 -5.39
N ASN A 53 6.77 -10.64 -4.42
CA ASN A 53 6.87 -11.24 -3.09
C ASN A 53 5.51 -11.26 -2.40
N VAL A 54 4.78 -10.13 -2.40
CA VAL A 54 3.44 -10.03 -1.80
C VAL A 54 2.45 -11.02 -2.43
N LEU A 55 2.48 -11.16 -3.75
CA LEU A 55 1.65 -12.14 -4.45
C LEU A 55 2.05 -13.57 -4.04
N ASN A 56 3.34 -13.90 -4.03
CA ASN A 56 3.81 -15.24 -3.65
C ASN A 56 3.49 -15.60 -2.20
N GLU A 57 3.71 -14.68 -1.24
CA GLU A 57 3.39 -14.87 0.18
C GLU A 57 1.90 -15.19 0.39
N PHE A 58 1.02 -14.63 -0.44
CA PHE A 58 -0.39 -14.95 -0.39
C PHE A 58 -0.71 -16.33 -0.97
N HIS A 59 -0.07 -16.72 -2.09
CA HIS A 59 -0.29 -18.05 -2.68
C HIS A 59 0.26 -19.19 -1.82
N LEU A 60 1.14 -18.87 -0.86
CA LEU A 60 1.72 -19.80 0.11
C LEU A 60 0.91 -19.89 1.43
N ARG A 61 -0.14 -19.08 1.60
CA ARG A 61 -1.06 -19.11 2.76
C ARG A 61 -2.36 -19.83 2.42
#